data_AF-A0A7K9Z5U9-F1
#
_entry.id   AF-A0A7K9Z5U9-F1
#
_cell.length_a   1.000
_cell.length_b   1.000
_cell.length_c   1.000
_cell.angle_alpha   90.00
_cell.angle_beta   90.00
_cell.angle_gamma   90.00
#
_symmetry.space_group_name_H-M   'P 1'
#
loop_
_entity.id
_entity.type
_entity.pdbx_description
1 polymer ?
#
loop_
_entity_poly.entity_id
_entity_poly.type
_entity_poly.pdbx_seq_one_letter_code
_entity_poly.pdbx_strand_id
1 'polypeptide(L)' 'EEHLRGKKHRRRRGARAERRSQQRRSLYVRGFAPGTAARELEEHFAAFGEVEAVVVDKEK' A
#
# COMPACT_ATOMS: atom_id res chain seq x y z
N GLU A 1 -19.63 18.69 18.75
CA GLU A 1 -19.08 19.01 17.40
C GLU A 1 -17.71 19.68 17.40
N GLU A 2 -17.35 20.44 18.44
CA GLU A 2 -16.07 21.17 18.51
C GLU A 2 -14.82 20.27 18.40
N HIS A 3 -14.87 19.06 18.97
CA HIS A 3 -13.78 18.08 18.93
C HIS A 3 -13.37 17.67 17.50
N LEU A 4 -14.25 17.83 16.51
CA LEU A 4 -13.96 17.50 15.10
C LEU A 4 -13.01 18.52 14.45
N ARG A 5 -12.95 19.75 14.99
CA ARG A 5 -12.07 20.83 14.52
C ARG A 5 -10.72 20.85 15.25
N GLY A 6 -10.46 19.91 16.17
CA GLY A 6 -9.17 19.80 16.83
C GLY A 6 -8.06 19.34 15.87
N LYS A 7 -6.84 19.88 16.03
CA LYS A 7 -5.65 19.50 15.24
C LYS A 7 -5.39 17.99 15.29
N LYS A 8 -5.54 17.38 16.47
CA LYS A 8 -5.41 15.92 16.69
C LYS A 8 -6.43 15.12 15.89
N HIS A 9 -7.70 15.54 15.89
CA HIS A 9 -8.76 14.87 15.14
C HIS A 9 -8.48 14.94 13.64
N ARG A 10 -8.17 16.14 13.10
CA ARG A 10 -7.82 16.32 11.69
C ARG A 10 -6.65 15.43 11.26
N ARG A 11 -5.56 15.38 12.04
CA ARG A 11 -4.40 14.52 11.74
C ARG A 11 -4.78 13.05 11.67
N ARG A 12 -5.52 12.54 12.67
CA ARG A 12 -5.97 11.14 12.69
C ARG A 12 -6.90 10.82 11.52
N ARG A 13 -7.82 11.73 11.18
CA ARG A 13 -8.73 11.59 10.05
C ARG A 13 -7.97 11.57 8.72
N GLY A 14 -6.98 12.45 8.56
CA GLY A 14 -6.10 12.49 7.39
C GLY A 14 -5.34 11.17 7.20
N ALA A 15 -4.63 10.69 8.23
CA ALA A 15 -3.91 9.42 8.17
C ALA A 15 -4.81 8.22 7.85
N ARG A 16 -6.07 8.21 8.34
CA ARG A 16 -7.05 7.17 7.99
C ARG A 16 -7.51 7.27 6.54
N ALA A 17 -7.69 8.48 6.01
CA ALA A 17 -8.09 8.70 4.62
C ALA A 17 -6.98 8.23 3.67
N GLU A 18 -5.73 8.59 3.98
CA GLU A 18 -4.55 8.16 3.23
C GLU A 18 -4.39 6.64 3.21
N ARG A 19 -4.49 5.98 4.38
CA ARG A 19 -4.45 4.51 4.46
C ARG A 19 -5.56 3.84 3.65
N ARG A 20 -6.78 4.39 3.65
CA ARG A 20 -7.87 3.88 2.81
C ARG A 20 -7.58 4.06 1.32
N SER A 21 -6.98 5.19 0.94
CA SER A 21 -6.60 5.46 -0.45
C SER A 21 -5.53 4.47 -0.94
N GLN A 22 -4.53 4.19 -0.09
CA GLN A 22 -3.51 3.17 -0.36
C GLN A 22 -4.15 1.79 -0.51
N GLN A 23 -4.96 1.34 0.46
CA GLN A 23 -5.64 0.03 0.41
C GLN A 23 -6.47 -0.20 -0.86
N ARG A 24 -7.13 0.84 -1.39
CA ARG A 24 -7.93 0.73 -2.62
C ARG A 24 -7.09 0.50 -3.88
N ARG A 25 -5.81 0.82 -3.84
CA ARG A 25 -4.87 0.71 -4.97
C ARG A 25 -3.79 -0.36 -4.73
N SER A 26 -3.80 -1.03 -3.58
CA SER A 26 -2.86 -2.10 -3.24
C SER A 26 -3.46 -3.47 -3.54
N LEU A 27 -2.62 -4.37 -4.05
CA LEU A 27 -2.98 -5.77 -4.33
C LEU A 27 -2.16 -6.70 -3.45
N TYR A 28 -2.78 -7.80 -3.00
CA TYR A 28 -2.07 -8.91 -2.36
C TYR A 28 -2.09 -10.12 -3.31
N VAL A 29 -0.91 -10.54 -3.73
CA VAL A 29 -0.73 -11.59 -4.74
C VAL A 29 0.13 -12.70 -4.13
N ARG A 30 -0.23 -13.96 -4.41
CA ARG A 30 0.49 -15.16 -3.96
C ARG A 30 0.77 -16.09 -5.14
N GLY A 31 1.63 -17.08 -4.93
CA GLY A 31 1.96 -18.09 -5.94
C GLY A 31 3.26 -17.83 -6.71
N PHE A 32 4.10 -16.92 -6.22
CA PHE A 32 5.44 -16.70 -6.76
C PHE A 32 6.38 -17.84 -6.38
N ALA A 33 7.38 -18.10 -7.23
CA ALA A 33 8.42 -19.06 -6.93
C ALA A 33 9.25 -18.59 -5.71
N PRO A 34 9.77 -19.52 -4.89
CA PRO A 34 10.70 -19.17 -3.83
C PRO A 34 11.90 -18.39 -4.40
N GLY A 35 12.23 -17.25 -3.79
CA GLY A 35 13.35 -16.42 -4.22
C GLY A 35 13.04 -15.43 -5.36
N THR A 36 11.79 -15.32 -5.83
CA THR A 36 11.41 -14.25 -6.76
C THR A 36 11.77 -12.87 -6.17
N ALA A 37 12.52 -12.09 -6.93
CA ALA A 37 13.02 -10.81 -6.48
C ALA A 37 11.93 -9.73 -6.59
N ALA A 38 11.95 -8.76 -5.66
CA ALA A 38 11.02 -7.63 -5.71
C ALA A 38 11.09 -6.85 -7.03
N ARG A 39 12.28 -6.77 -7.63
CA ARG A 39 12.52 -6.12 -8.93
C ARG A 39 11.77 -6.81 -10.08
N GLU A 40 11.74 -8.14 -10.11
CA GLU A 40 11.00 -8.88 -11.13
C GLU A 40 9.49 -8.60 -11.04
N LEU A 41 8.98 -8.49 -9.81
CA LEU A 41 7.58 -8.12 -9.56
C LEU A 41 7.30 -6.68 -9.99
N GLU A 42 8.18 -5.74 -9.65
CA GLU A 42 8.05 -4.34 -10.04
C GLU A 42 8.02 -4.18 -11.56
N GLU A 43 8.95 -4.81 -12.27
CA GLU A 43 9.00 -4.80 -13.74
C GLU A 43 7.75 -5.44 -14.36
N HIS A 44 7.25 -6.55 -13.80
CA HIS A 44 6.03 -7.21 -14.29
C HIS A 44 4.79 -6.34 -14.07
N PHE A 45 4.59 -5.79 -12.87
CA PHE A 45 3.42 -5.00 -12.54
C PHE A 45 3.44 -3.59 -13.17
N ALA A 46 4.63 -3.06 -13.50
CA ALA A 46 4.79 -1.81 -14.23
C ALA A 46 4.10 -1.82 -15.60
N ALA A 47 3.91 -3.00 -16.21
CA ALA A 47 3.16 -3.15 -17.46
C ALA A 47 1.67 -2.80 -17.33
N PHE A 48 1.12 -2.80 -16.11
CA PHE A 48 -0.30 -2.52 -15.84
C PHE A 48 -0.53 -1.11 -15.27
N GLY A 49 0.53 -0.35 -15.02
CA GLY A 49 0.49 1.00 -14.48
C GLY A 49 1.66 1.30 -13.54
N GLU A 50 1.69 2.52 -13.01
CA GLU A 50 2.70 2.92 -12.04
C GLU A 50 2.61 2.09 -10.75
N VAL A 51 3.75 1.51 -10.34
CA VAL A 51 3.87 0.75 -9.10
C VAL A 51 4.47 1.64 -8.02
N GLU A 52 3.68 1.99 -7.00
CA GLU A 52 4.13 2.88 -5.92
C GLU A 52 5.08 2.16 -4.94
N ALA A 53 4.84 0.88 -4.65
CA ALA A 53 5.69 0.07 -3.77
C ALA A 53 5.44 -1.43 -3.98
N VAL A 54 6.51 -2.22 -3.88
CA VAL A 54 6.45 -3.69 -3.81
C VAL A 54 7.01 -4.14 -2.46
N VAL A 55 6.22 -4.89 -1.70
CA VAL A 55 6.64 -5.50 -0.43
C VAL A 55 6.49 -7.00 -0.55
N VAL A 56 7.62 -7.71 -0.54
CA VAL A 56 7.66 -9.17 -0.52
C VAL A 56 7.78 -9.60 0.94
N ASP A 57 6.78 -10.30 1.43
CA ASP A 57 6.84 -10.92 2.75
C ASP A 57 7.85 -12.06 2.71
N LYS A 58 8.96 -11.91 3.46
CA LYS A 58 10.04 -12.90 3.51
C LYS A 58 9.81 -13.98 4.56
N GLU A 59 8.70 -13.90 5.31
CA GLU A 59 8.37 -14.84 6.39
C GLU A 59 7.02 -15.53 6.14
N LYS A 60 7.00 -16.48 5.18
CA LYS A 60 6.12 -17.65 5.21
C LYS A 60 6.63 -18.79 4.35
#